data_AF-A0A8T7GEU4-F1
#
_entry.id   AF-A0A8T7GEU4-F1
#
_cell.length_a   1.000
_cell.length_b   1.000
_cell.length_c   1.000
_cell.angle_alpha   90.00
_cell.angle_beta   90.00
_cell.angle_gamma   90.00
#
_symmetry.space_group_name_H-M   'P 1'
#
loop_
_entity.id
_entity.type
_entity.pdbx_description
1 polymer ?
#
loop_
_entity_poly.entity_id
_entity_poly.type
_entity_poly.pdbx_seq_one_letter_code
_entity_poly.pdbx_strand_id
1 'polypeptide(L)' 'MLKGKLSERTKKQIDSLPEHAQHIFEAARENALREYKNVNKRRSKNDDPEEITHKVAWSAIKKKYKKKGESWVPKASAK' A
#
# COMPACT_ATOMS: atom_id res chain seq x y z
N MET A 1 -13.26 8.25 16.37
CA MET A 1 -12.66 7.04 15.75
C MET A 1 -12.53 7.30 14.26
N LEU A 2 -11.34 7.63 13.75
CA LEU A 2 -11.15 7.91 12.32
C LEU A 2 -10.80 6.60 11.59
N LYS A 3 -11.81 5.74 11.40
CA LYS A 3 -11.72 4.60 10.47
C LYS A 3 -11.68 5.18 9.05
N GLY A 4 -10.55 5.03 8.36
CA GLY A 4 -10.35 5.49 6.98
C GLY A 4 -9.23 6.50 6.76
N LYS A 5 -8.62 7.06 7.81
CA LYS A 5 -7.40 7.86 7.68
C LYS A 5 -6.18 6.96 7.79
N LEU A 6 -5.33 6.94 6.76
CA LEU A 6 -3.97 6.42 6.86
C LEU A 6 -3.38 6.94 8.18
N SER A 7 -2.85 6.04 9.01
CA SER A 7 -2.19 6.42 10.27
C SER A 7 -1.16 7.51 9.96
N GLU A 8 -1.04 8.51 10.83
CA GLU A 8 -0.04 9.59 10.71
C GLU A 8 1.37 9.02 10.42
N ARG A 9 1.68 7.88 11.03
CA ARG A 9 2.92 7.12 10.79
C ARG A 9 3.05 6.65 9.34
N THR A 10 1.97 6.13 8.77
CA THR A 10 1.96 5.67 7.38
C THR A 10 2.12 6.83 6.43
N LYS A 11 1.41 7.94 6.64
CA LYS A 11 1.55 9.14 5.79
C LYS A 11 3.00 9.63 5.80
N LYS A 12 3.59 9.81 6.98
CA LYS A 12 5.00 10.18 7.13
C LYS A 12 5.95 9.18 6.44
N GLN A 13 5.60 7.89 6.44
CA GLN A 13 6.39 6.87 5.76
C GLN A 13 6.21 6.88 4.24
N ILE A 14 5.06 7.33 3.72
CA ILE A 14 4.80 7.50 2.28
C ILE A 14 5.45 8.79 1.78
N ASP A 15 5.38 9.87 2.56
CA ASP A 15 6.05 11.15 2.28
C ASP A 15 7.58 11.00 2.21
N SER A 16 8.16 10.04 2.96
CA SER A 16 9.58 9.72 2.86
C SER A 16 9.94 8.81 1.68
N LEU A 17 8.95 8.32 0.92
CA LEU A 17 9.19 7.55 -0.30
C LEU A 17 9.42 8.49 -1.49
N PRO A 18 10.21 8.04 -2.49
CA PRO A 18 10.28 8.70 -3.78
C PRO A 18 8.91 8.79 -4.44
N GLU A 19 8.65 9.85 -5.22
CA GLU A 19 7.38 10.11 -5.92
C GLU A 19 6.83 8.88 -6.67
N HIS A 20 7.70 8.17 -7.39
CA HIS A 20 7.30 6.97 -8.13
C HIS A 20 6.79 5.82 -7.22
N ALA A 21 7.31 5.71 -6.00
CA ALA A 21 6.80 4.74 -5.02
C ALA A 21 5.43 5.14 -4.46
N GLN A 22 5.17 6.44 -4.31
CA GLN A 22 3.87 6.97 -3.89
C GLN A 22 2.80 6.63 -4.94
N HIS A 23 3.10 6.86 -6.22
CA HIS A 23 2.21 6.44 -7.32
C HIS A 23 1.93 4.93 -7.32
N ILE A 24 2.95 4.10 -7.09
CA ILE A 24 2.77 2.64 -6.99
C ILE A 24 1.84 2.28 -5.82
N PHE A 25 2.00 2.95 -4.68
CA PHE A 25 1.15 2.74 -3.52
C PHE A 25 -0.31 3.05 -3.83
N GLU A 26 -0.59 4.20 -4.42
CA GLU A 26 -1.95 4.61 -4.76
C GLU A 26 -2.58 3.70 -5.80
N ALA A 27 -1.86 3.35 -6.87
CA ALA A 27 -2.32 2.44 -7.90
C ALA A 27 -2.61 1.03 -7.34
N ALA A 28 -1.73 0.50 -6.49
CA ALA A 28 -1.93 -0.80 -5.86
C ALA A 28 -3.10 -0.78 -4.88
N ARG A 29 -3.28 0.32 -4.13
CA ARG A 29 -4.41 0.53 -3.22
C ARG A 29 -5.72 0.58 -3.99
N GLU A 30 -5.80 1.34 -5.08
CA GLU A 30 -7.01 1.44 -5.91
C GLU A 30 -7.35 0.09 -6.53
N ASN A 31 -6.36 -0.59 -7.11
CA ASN A 31 -6.56 -1.90 -7.71
C ASN A 31 -7.06 -2.92 -6.68
N ALA A 32 -6.43 -2.97 -5.50
CA ALA A 32 -6.88 -3.81 -4.41
C ALA A 32 -8.30 -3.41 -3.97
N LEU A 33 -8.61 -2.11 -3.87
CA LEU A 33 -9.94 -1.66 -3.46
C LEU A 33 -11.01 -2.10 -4.44
N ARG A 34 -10.72 -2.12 -5.74
CA ARG A 34 -11.61 -2.66 -6.78
C ARG A 34 -11.83 -4.16 -6.62
N GLU A 35 -10.76 -4.92 -6.39
CA GLU A 35 -10.83 -6.38 -6.16
C GLU A 35 -11.59 -6.72 -4.87
N TYR A 36 -11.30 -6.02 -3.78
CA TYR A 36 -11.95 -6.23 -2.49
C TYR A 36 -13.33 -5.56 -2.41
N LYS A 37 -13.71 -4.65 -3.31
CA LYS A 37 -15.05 -4.01 -3.33
C LYS A 37 -16.18 -5.04 -3.40
N ASN A 38 -15.92 -6.20 -4.00
CA ASN A 38 -16.89 -7.27 -4.14
C ASN A 38 -17.00 -8.10 -2.85
N VAL A 39 -17.80 -7.60 -1.90
CA VAL A 39 -18.06 -8.21 -0.58
C VAL A 39 -18.55 -9.67 -0.68
N ASN A 40 -19.26 -10.01 -1.76
CA ASN A 40 -19.86 -11.33 -1.98
C ASN A 40 -18.88 -12.44 -2.35
N LYS A 41 -17.61 -12.14 -2.67
CA LYS A 41 -16.57 -13.15 -2.95
C LYS A 41 -15.61 -13.38 -1.76
N ARG A 42 -15.83 -12.70 -0.62
CA ARG A 42 -14.90 -12.76 0.52
C ARG A 42 -15.18 -13.99 1.40
N ARG A 43 -14.12 -14.73 1.77
CA ARG A 43 -14.20 -15.86 2.72
C ARG A 43 -14.63 -15.43 4.13
N SER A 44 -14.28 -14.21 4.54
CA SER A 44 -14.65 -13.64 5.84
C SER A 44 -15.35 -12.30 5.62
N LYS A 45 -16.60 -12.20 6.07
CA LYS A 45 -17.42 -10.97 6.00
C LYS A 45 -16.95 -9.87 6.98
N ASN A 46 -16.10 -10.22 7.93
CA ASN A 46 -15.63 -9.34 9.00
C ASN A 46 -14.26 -8.69 8.70
N ASP A 47 -13.59 -9.02 7.60
CA ASP A 47 -12.31 -8.39 7.29
C ASP A 47 -12.53 -7.01 6.67
N ASP A 48 -11.94 -5.99 7.31
CA ASP A 48 -11.94 -4.62 6.84
C ASP A 48 -11.18 -4.53 5.49
N PRO A 49 -11.87 -4.24 4.37
CA PRO A 49 -11.25 -4.17 3.05
C PRO A 49 -10.18 -3.07 3.00
N GLU A 50 -10.32 -2.03 3.81
CA GLU A 50 -9.32 -0.97 3.94
C GLU A 50 -8.00 -1.48 4.52
N GLU A 51 -8.03 -2.39 5.50
CA GLU A 51 -6.81 -2.96 6.07
C GLU A 51 -6.09 -3.85 5.04
N ILE A 52 -6.86 -4.64 4.29
CA ILE A 52 -6.30 -5.51 3.26
C ILE A 52 -5.68 -4.69 2.12
N THR A 53 -6.41 -3.69 1.62
CA THR A 53 -5.90 -2.81 0.54
C THR A 53 -4.64 -2.06 0.98
N HIS A 54 -4.57 -1.64 2.24
CA HIS A 54 -3.36 -1.04 2.81
C HIS A 54 -2.18 -2.01 2.83
N LYS A 55 -2.39 -3.25 3.27
CA LYS A 55 -1.37 -4.31 3.27
C LYS A 55 -0.89 -4.63 1.85
N VAL A 56 -1.80 -4.69 0.87
CA VAL A 56 -1.48 -4.95 -0.53
C VAL A 56 -0.63 -3.81 -1.12
N ALA A 57 -1.02 -2.56 -0.87
CA ALA A 57 -0.27 -1.39 -1.34
C ALA A 57 1.16 -1.34 -0.78
N TRP A 58 1.34 -1.60 0.52
CA TRP A 58 2.68 -1.71 1.12
C TRP A 58 3.50 -2.86 0.56
N SER A 59 2.86 -3.99 0.26
CA SER A 59 3.53 -5.14 -0.35
C SER A 59 4.02 -4.81 -1.76
N ALA A 60 3.26 -4.02 -2.53
CA ALA A 60 3.69 -3.53 -3.84
C ALA A 60 4.94 -2.64 -3.75
N ILE A 61 4.98 -1.68 -2.82
CA ILE A 61 6.20 -0.88 -2.56
C ILE A 61 7.35 -1.80 -2.19
N LYS A 62 7.19 -2.70 -1.20
CA LYS A 62 8.27 -3.60 -0.74
C LYS A 62 8.80 -4.53 -1.83
N LYS A 63 7.99 -4.85 -2.85
CA LYS A 63 8.43 -5.61 -4.03
C LYS A 63 9.29 -4.76 -4.96
N LYS A 64 8.91 -3.50 -5.18
CA LYS A 64 9.57 -2.57 -6.12
C LYS A 64 10.70 -1.75 -5.49
N TYR A 65 10.68 -1.55 -4.18
CA TYR A 65 11.62 -0.77 -3.40
C TYR A 65 12.11 -1.59 -2.21
N LYS A 66 13.39 -1.46 -1.89
CA LYS A 66 14.00 -2.00 -0.69
C LYS A 66 14.39 -0.85 0.23
N LYS A 67 14.14 -1.02 1.53
CA LYS A 67 14.65 -0.09 2.53
C LYS A 67 16.17 -0.29 2.66
N LYS A 68 16.96 0.76 2.42
CA LYS A 68 18.42 0.80 2.59
C LYS A 68 18.74 1.90 3.60
N GLY A 69 18.95 1.50 4.86
CA GLY A 69 19.08 2.44 5.97
C GLY A 69 17.76 3.17 6.24
N GLU A 70 17.77 4.49 6.17
CA GLU A 70 16.58 5.33 6.33
C GLU A 70 15.84 5.63 5.01
N SER A 71 16.45 5.33 3.86
CA SER A 71 15.87 5.64 2.55
C SER A 71 15.31 4.40 1.85
N TRP A 72 14.33 4.61 0.98
CA TRP A 72 13.79 3.56 0.11
C TRP A 72 14.43 3.69 -1.27
N VAL A 73 15.11 2.63 -1.71
CA VAL A 73 15.74 2.58 -3.03
C VAL A 73 14.99 1.60 -3.94
N PRO A 74 14.76 1.94 -5.22
CA PRO A 74 14.13 1.02 -6.16
C PRO A 74 14.97 -0.25 -6.28
N LYS A 75 14.30 -1.40 -6.18
CA LYS A 75 14.87 -2.73 -6.38
C LYS A 75 15.03 -3.04 -7.87
N ALA A 76 14.22 -2.40 -8.71
CA ALA A 76 14.25 -2.52 -10.17
C ALA A 76 15.20 -1.49 -10.81
N SER A 77 16.49 -1.60 -10.48
CA SER A 77 17.55 -0.99 -11.29
C SER A 77 18.48 -2.10 -11.77
N ALA A 78 17.94 -3.00 -12.59
CA ALA A 78 18.71 -3.80 -13.52
C ALA A 78 17.81 -4.01 -14.74
N LYS A 79 17.81 -2.97 -15.58
CA LYS A 79 17.56 -2.91 -17.02
C LYS A 79 16.30 -3.57 -17.57
#